data_AF-A0A6C0B0I2-F1
#
_entry.id   AF-A0A6C0B0I2-F1
#
_cell.length_a   1.000
_cell.length_b   1.000
_cell.length_c   1.000
_cell.angle_alpha   90.00
_cell.angle_beta   90.00
_cell.angle_gamma   90.00
#
_symmetry.space_group_name_H-M   'P 1'
#
loop_
_entity.id
_entity.type
_entity.pdbx_description
1 polymer ?
#
loop_
_entity_poly.entity_id
_entity_poly.type
_entity_poly.pdbx_seq_one_letter_code
_entity_poly.pdbx_strand_id
1 'polypeptide(L)'
;MDTIEDGTFNESQPLTTAIVTKNMSDIEWTTEHEQILIEWADKAMCYRWLHSKSNSLYSRLNALYTIPVIIISTLTGTANFAQTRVPVDYQNYFAMIVGGFNLLAGIISTIQQFLKITQLNEAHRVSSIAWDKFYRNVKIELAKHPNERMNPTQLLKISKEEFDRLMETSPNIPDKIILLFTEAFNNSETFSAIVKPEICDALISTEKFRNPWFDEDHKESSALELIKTKTALENRLKMVKITNNKIVKEFKSTFFQLNNREPMDSEILDNLKEKIDPTTLQLIIHEQKSNQNSVSISISNDETTNQIIS
;
A
#
# COMPACT_ATOMS: atom_id res chain seq x y z
N MET A 1 -50.60 9.49 24.67
CA MET A 1 -49.65 10.54 24.27
C MET A 1 -48.26 9.96 24.12
N ASP A 2 -47.82 9.41 23.00
CA ASP A 2 -48.43 8.79 21.82
C ASP A 2 -47.22 8.29 21.01
N THR A 3 -47.32 7.06 20.50
CA THR A 3 -46.74 6.52 19.23
C THR A 3 -45.23 6.72 19.01
N ILE A 4 -44.37 5.70 19.13
CA ILE A 4 -44.11 4.61 18.16
C ILE A 4 -44.31 5.07 16.71
N GLU A 5 -43.21 5.44 16.03
CA GLU A 5 -43.13 5.40 14.57
C GLU A 5 -42.18 4.28 14.15
N ASP A 6 -42.81 3.26 13.60
CA ASP A 6 -42.26 2.20 12.76
C ASP A 6 -42.30 2.69 11.30
N GLY A 7 -41.35 2.25 10.47
CA GLY A 7 -41.40 2.40 9.01
C GLY A 7 -40.28 3.28 8.44
N THR A 8 -39.64 2.97 7.33
CA THR A 8 -39.86 1.94 6.32
C THR A 8 -38.54 1.72 5.59
N PHE A 9 -38.17 0.45 5.38
CA PHE A 9 -37.16 0.06 4.40
C PHE A 9 -37.70 0.44 3.01
N ASN A 10 -37.13 1.47 2.38
CA ASN A 10 -37.44 1.80 1.00
C ASN A 10 -36.41 1.17 0.06
N GLU A 11 -36.73 -0.05 -0.36
CA GLU A 11 -35.99 -0.83 -1.35
C GLU A 11 -36.47 -0.40 -2.75
N SER A 12 -35.88 0.67 -3.30
CA SER A 12 -36.03 1.03 -4.72
C SER A 12 -34.99 2.06 -5.18
N GLN A 13 -33.72 1.66 -5.22
CA GLN A 13 -32.69 2.36 -6.00
C GLN A 13 -32.46 1.57 -7.31
N PRO A 14 -32.61 2.19 -8.49
CA PRO A 14 -32.40 1.50 -9.77
C PRO A 14 -30.92 1.08 -9.91
N LEU A 15 -30.70 -0.21 -10.19
CA LEU A 15 -29.40 -0.88 -10.37
C LEU A 15 -28.46 -0.22 -11.40
N THR A 16 -28.94 0.73 -12.19
CA THR A 16 -28.20 1.38 -13.28
C THR A 16 -27.31 2.54 -12.81
N THR A 17 -27.58 3.14 -11.64
CA THR A 17 -26.82 4.33 -11.17
C THR A 17 -25.63 3.96 -10.26
N ALA A 18 -25.53 2.70 -9.82
CA ALA A 18 -24.45 2.24 -8.93
C ALA A 18 -23.13 1.90 -9.65
N ILE A 19 -23.06 2.00 -10.98
CA ILE A 19 -21.94 1.45 -11.77
C ILE A 19 -20.90 2.53 -12.14
N VAL A 20 -21.15 3.82 -11.88
CA VAL A 20 -20.22 4.92 -12.22
C VAL A 20 -19.89 5.81 -11.02
N THR A 21 -19.52 5.17 -9.92
CA THR A 21 -18.64 5.74 -8.89
C THR A 21 -17.98 4.59 -8.16
N LYS A 22 -17.09 3.86 -8.86
CA LYS A 22 -16.06 3.10 -8.13
C LYS A 22 -15.18 4.15 -7.47
N ASN A 23 -15.52 4.51 -6.23
CA ASN A 23 -14.62 5.27 -5.38
C ASN A 23 -13.27 4.55 -5.44
N MET A 24 -12.19 5.33 -5.63
CA MET A 24 -10.82 4.84 -5.60
C MET A 24 -10.40 4.38 -4.19
N SER A 25 -11.35 4.07 -3.30
CA SER A 25 -11.19 4.00 -1.84
C SER A 25 -11.10 2.59 -1.26
N ASP A 26 -11.50 1.54 -1.98
CA ASP A 26 -11.38 0.15 -1.50
C ASP A 26 -10.42 -0.64 -2.38
N ILE A 27 -9.13 -0.28 -2.31
CA ILE A 27 -8.06 -1.18 -2.73
C ILE A 27 -7.85 -2.16 -1.58
N GLU A 28 -8.18 -3.43 -1.81
CA GLU A 28 -7.94 -4.50 -0.85
C GLU A 28 -6.45 -4.75 -0.67
N TRP A 29 -6.08 -5.22 0.52
CA TRP A 29 -4.71 -5.65 0.80
C TRP A 29 -4.33 -6.83 -0.09
N THR A 30 -3.19 -6.73 -0.76
CA THR A 30 -2.64 -7.81 -1.58
C THR A 30 -1.26 -8.19 -1.07
N THR A 31 -0.81 -9.40 -1.41
CA THR A 31 0.49 -9.93 -0.98
C THR A 31 1.67 -9.08 -1.47
N GLU A 32 1.54 -8.43 -2.63
CA GLU A 32 2.58 -7.57 -3.18
C GLU A 32 2.76 -6.29 -2.35
N HIS A 33 1.66 -5.70 -1.86
CA HIS A 33 1.72 -4.54 -0.98
C HIS A 33 2.44 -4.87 0.34
N GLU A 34 2.17 -6.05 0.90
CA GLU A 34 2.84 -6.52 2.11
C GLU A 34 4.33 -6.82 1.86
N GLN A 35 4.67 -7.43 0.73
CA GLN A 35 6.05 -7.75 0.37
C GLN A 35 6.95 -6.51 0.32
N ILE A 36 6.44 -5.41 -0.26
CA ILE A 36 7.17 -4.13 -0.32
C ILE A 36 7.45 -3.59 1.09
N LEU A 37 6.45 -3.64 1.97
CA LEU A 37 6.58 -3.18 3.35
C LEU A 37 7.53 -4.06 4.17
N ILE A 38 7.49 -5.38 3.99
CA ILE A 38 8.41 -6.33 4.62
C ILE A 38 9.85 -6.01 4.21
N GLU A 39 10.09 -5.80 2.91
CA GLU A 39 11.41 -5.45 2.41
C GLU A 39 11.95 -4.14 3.04
N TRP A 40 11.12 -3.10 3.10
CA TRP A 40 11.51 -1.85 3.75
C TRP A 40 11.76 -2.02 5.25
N ALA A 41 10.95 -2.85 5.93
CA ALA A 41 11.14 -3.14 7.35
C ALA A 41 12.46 -3.89 7.61
N ASP A 42 12.80 -4.87 6.79
CA ASP A 42 14.06 -5.63 6.89
C ASP A 42 15.28 -4.73 6.65
N LYS A 43 15.23 -3.91 5.59
CA LYS A 43 16.27 -2.90 5.31
C LYS A 43 16.42 -1.93 6.48
N ALA A 44 15.31 -1.43 7.03
CA ALA A 44 15.31 -0.54 8.19
C ALA A 44 15.91 -1.18 9.44
N MET A 45 15.67 -2.47 9.68
CA MET A 45 16.28 -3.22 10.78
C MET A 45 17.81 -3.26 10.64
N CYS A 46 18.30 -3.53 9.42
CA CYS A 46 19.72 -3.53 9.13
C CYS A 46 20.34 -2.13 9.36
N TYR A 47 19.71 -1.07 8.83
CA TYR A 47 20.17 0.30 9.05
C TYR A 47 20.18 0.69 10.53
N ARG A 48 19.14 0.35 11.29
CA ARG A 48 19.10 0.56 12.74
C ARG A 48 20.34 -0.03 13.41
N TRP A 49 20.69 -1.27 13.08
CA TRP A 49 21.84 -1.96 13.66
C TRP A 49 23.15 -1.24 13.28
N LEU A 50 23.32 -0.92 12.01
CA LEU A 50 24.51 -0.24 11.49
C LEU A 50 24.71 1.12 12.19
N HIS A 51 23.66 1.96 12.25
CA HIS A 51 23.72 3.25 12.94
C HIS A 51 23.95 3.10 14.45
N SER A 52 23.39 2.08 15.10
CA SER A 52 23.61 1.81 16.53
C SER A 52 25.08 1.49 16.81
N LYS A 53 25.70 0.65 15.98
CA LYS A 53 27.12 0.29 16.11
C LYS A 53 28.04 1.47 15.77
N SER A 54 27.72 2.25 14.75
CA SER A 54 28.44 3.49 14.43
C SER A 54 28.39 4.49 15.58
N ASN A 55 27.22 4.70 16.19
CA ASN A 55 27.09 5.55 17.39
C ASN A 55 27.97 5.03 18.54
N SER A 56 28.04 3.72 18.79
CA SER A 56 28.94 3.18 19.82
C SER A 56 30.42 3.47 19.53
N LEU A 57 30.83 3.38 18.26
CA LEU A 57 32.19 3.72 17.82
C LEU A 57 32.50 5.21 18.03
N TYR A 58 31.63 6.10 17.55
CA TYR A 58 31.84 7.54 17.67
C TYR A 58 31.71 8.04 19.11
N SER A 59 30.92 7.39 19.95
CA SER A 59 30.82 7.71 21.38
C SER A 59 32.15 7.43 22.09
N ARG A 60 32.79 6.30 21.78
CA ARG A 60 34.12 5.96 22.31
C ARG A 60 35.18 6.93 21.81
N LEU A 61 35.18 7.25 20.52
CA LEU A 61 36.11 8.24 19.97
C LEU A 61 35.89 9.62 20.62
N ASN A 62 34.65 10.08 20.74
CA ASN A 62 34.34 11.36 21.37
C ASN A 62 34.88 11.43 22.81
N ALA A 63 34.71 10.36 23.60
CA ALA A 63 35.28 10.27 24.93
C ALA A 63 36.82 10.29 24.91
N LEU A 64 37.44 9.55 23.98
CA LEU A 64 38.90 9.48 23.84
C LEU A 64 39.54 10.81 23.47
N TYR A 65 38.88 11.65 22.66
CA TYR A 65 39.38 12.99 22.34
C TYR A 65 39.08 14.00 23.45
N THR A 66 37.88 13.94 24.02
CA THR A 66 37.39 14.97 24.97
C THR A 66 38.05 14.85 26.34
N ILE A 67 38.20 13.62 26.88
CA ILE A 67 38.70 13.42 28.25
C ILE A 67 40.14 13.93 28.41
N PRO A 68 41.12 13.60 27.53
CA PRO A 68 42.47 14.14 27.63
C PRO A 68 42.51 15.66 27.53
N VAL A 69 41.71 16.25 26.64
CA VAL A 69 41.62 17.71 26.50
C VAL A 69 41.13 18.36 27.79
N ILE A 70 40.09 17.82 28.44
CA ILE A 70 39.58 18.34 29.73
C ILE A 70 40.66 18.25 30.81
N ILE A 71 41.37 17.12 30.91
CA ILE A 71 42.42 16.91 31.91
C ILE A 71 43.55 17.92 31.68
N ILE A 72 44.06 17.99 30.45
CA ILE A 72 45.14 18.93 30.11
C ILE A 72 44.71 20.36 30.39
N SER A 73 43.53 20.78 29.92
CA SER A 73 43.04 22.15 30.09
C SER A 73 42.83 22.53 31.56
N THR A 74 42.38 21.58 32.37
CA THR A 74 42.18 21.79 33.82
C THR A 74 43.53 21.94 34.52
N LEU A 75 44.49 21.03 34.22
CA LEU A 75 45.84 21.07 34.78
C LEU A 75 46.60 22.34 34.35
N THR A 76 46.55 22.72 33.08
CA THR A 76 47.20 23.93 32.58
C THR A 76 46.52 25.19 33.10
N GLY A 77 45.19 25.18 33.25
CA GLY A 77 44.42 26.24 33.89
C GLY A 77 44.91 26.50 35.32
N THR A 78 44.99 25.46 36.15
CA THR A 78 45.55 25.57 37.52
C THR A 78 47.04 25.93 37.52
N ALA A 79 47.82 25.38 36.58
CA ALA A 79 49.25 25.66 36.46
C ALA A 79 49.53 27.15 36.19
N ASN A 80 48.74 27.79 35.31
CA ASN A 80 48.84 29.23 35.07
C ASN A 80 48.63 30.06 36.34
N PHE A 81 47.67 29.69 37.20
CA PHE A 81 47.48 30.37 38.49
C PHE A 81 48.63 30.11 39.48
N ALA A 82 49.27 28.94 39.41
CA ALA A 82 50.36 28.57 40.30
C ALA A 82 51.74 29.08 39.82
N GLN A 83 51.85 29.64 38.61
CA GLN A 83 53.11 30.07 38.01
C GLN A 83 53.88 31.06 38.90
N THR A 84 53.18 31.98 39.56
CA THR A 84 53.81 32.98 40.46
C THR A 84 54.39 32.38 41.73
N ARG A 85 54.01 31.14 42.07
CA ARG A 85 54.54 30.40 43.24
C ARG A 85 55.80 29.60 42.91
N VAL A 86 56.19 29.51 41.63
CA VAL A 86 57.43 28.84 41.19
C VAL A 86 58.60 29.81 41.36
N PRO A 87 59.80 29.36 41.81
CA PRO A 87 60.98 30.22 41.90
C PRO A 87 61.33 30.90 40.59
N VAL A 88 61.80 32.16 40.65
CA VAL A 88 61.99 33.06 39.50
C VAL A 88 62.86 32.43 38.40
N ASP A 89 63.89 31.67 38.77
CA ASP A 89 64.82 31.03 37.83
C ASP A 89 64.14 29.96 36.94
N TYR A 90 63.04 29.35 37.41
CA TYR A 90 62.32 28.29 36.70
C TYR A 90 60.98 28.75 36.08
N GLN A 91 60.53 29.98 36.34
CA GLN A 91 59.23 30.47 35.87
C GLN A 91 59.10 30.47 34.34
N ASN A 92 60.16 30.83 33.62
CA ASN A 92 60.13 30.85 32.15
C ASN A 92 60.00 29.44 31.55
N TYR A 93 60.74 28.47 32.09
CA TYR A 93 60.64 27.07 31.66
C TYR A 93 59.27 26.48 31.98
N PHE A 94 58.73 26.78 33.17
CA PHE A 94 57.39 26.37 33.57
C PHE A 94 56.32 26.95 32.63
N ALA A 95 56.40 28.25 32.31
CA ALA A 95 55.50 28.91 31.37
C ALA A 95 55.51 28.25 29.99
N MET A 96 56.69 27.89 29.49
CA MET A 96 56.85 27.24 28.18
C MET A 96 56.20 25.85 28.15
N ILE A 97 56.37 25.05 29.21
CA ILE A 97 55.75 23.72 29.31
C ILE A 97 54.22 23.83 29.36
N VAL A 98 53.68 24.73 30.19
CA VAL A 98 52.24 24.97 30.29
C VAL A 98 51.66 25.47 28.96
N GLY A 99 52.38 26.38 28.28
CA GLY A 99 52.04 26.85 26.93
C GLY A 99 52.03 25.72 25.89
N GLY A 100 52.99 24.80 25.97
CA GLY A 100 53.05 23.62 25.09
C GLY A 100 51.86 22.68 25.27
N PHE A 101 51.46 22.39 26.51
CA PHE A 101 50.26 21.59 26.79
C PHE A 101 48.96 22.28 26.34
N ASN A 102 48.85 23.60 26.49
CA ASN A 102 47.72 24.37 25.97
C ASN A 102 47.62 24.29 24.44
N LEU A 103 48.76 24.41 23.74
CA LEU A 103 48.79 24.25 22.29
C LEU A 103 48.37 22.82 21.88
N LEU A 104 48.88 21.80 22.57
CA LEU A 104 48.51 20.41 22.32
C LEU A 104 47.00 20.17 22.51
N ALA A 105 46.42 20.65 23.62
CA ALA A 105 44.98 20.56 23.87
C ALA A 105 44.16 21.27 22.78
N GLY A 106 44.62 22.43 22.31
CA GLY A 106 44.01 23.16 21.19
C GLY A 106 44.06 22.39 19.87
N ILE A 107 45.20 21.78 19.54
CA ILE A 107 45.36 20.95 18.33
C ILE A 107 44.43 19.74 18.39
N ILE A 108 44.38 19.03 19.51
CA ILE A 108 43.49 17.87 19.67
C ILE A 108 42.02 18.29 19.51
N SER A 109 41.63 19.41 20.13
CA SER A 109 40.25 19.94 20.06
C SER A 109 39.87 20.36 18.64
N THR A 110 40.78 21.03 17.92
CA THR A 110 40.53 21.47 16.53
C THR A 110 40.43 20.28 15.57
N ILE A 111 41.26 19.24 15.75
CA ILE A 111 41.14 17.98 15.00
C ILE A 111 39.79 17.29 15.28
N GLN A 112 39.37 17.21 16.55
CA GLN A 112 38.08 16.62 16.92
C GLN A 112 36.91 17.36 16.25
N GLN A 113 36.96 18.70 16.21
CA GLN A 113 35.93 19.53 15.60
C GLN A 113 35.95 19.43 14.07
N PHE A 114 37.13 19.37 13.45
CA PHE A 114 37.28 19.16 12.01
C PHE A 114 36.72 17.80 11.57
N LEU A 115 37.01 16.74 12.33
CA LEU A 115 36.47 15.39 12.10
C LEU A 115 34.99 15.26 12.47
N LYS A 116 34.37 16.30 13.06
CA LYS A 116 32.95 16.33 13.44
C LYS A 116 32.50 15.16 14.31
N ILE A 117 33.39 14.64 15.18
CA ILE A 117 33.16 13.40 15.94
C ILE A 117 31.88 13.48 16.78
N THR A 118 31.66 14.58 17.49
CA THR A 118 30.46 14.79 18.31
C THR A 118 29.18 14.88 17.47
N GLN A 119 29.24 15.55 16.31
CA GLN A 119 28.09 15.71 15.41
C GLN A 119 27.71 14.38 14.76
N LEU A 120 28.71 13.62 14.27
CA LEU A 120 28.52 12.28 13.71
C LEU A 120 27.96 11.31 14.75
N ASN A 121 28.46 11.35 15.98
CA ASN A 121 27.94 10.53 17.07
C ASN A 121 26.44 10.75 17.27
N GLU A 122 26.02 12.00 17.40
CA GLU A 122 24.61 12.34 17.59
C GLU A 122 23.76 12.02 16.36
N ALA A 123 24.27 12.29 15.15
CA ALA A 123 23.59 11.95 13.91
C ALA A 123 23.31 10.44 13.81
N HIS A 124 24.31 9.58 14.08
CA HIS A 124 24.11 8.13 14.11
C HIS A 124 23.13 7.69 15.21
N ARG A 125 23.16 8.33 16.39
CA ARG A 125 22.18 8.07 17.47
C ARG A 125 20.76 8.36 17.01
N VAL A 126 20.52 9.53 16.43
CA VAL A 126 19.21 9.97 15.95
C VAL A 126 18.72 9.07 14.82
N SER A 127 19.57 8.79 13.82
CA SER A 127 19.22 7.87 12.72
C SER A 127 18.85 6.48 13.22
N SER A 128 19.60 5.92 14.19
CA SER A 128 19.29 4.59 14.76
C SER A 128 17.89 4.54 15.39
N ILE A 129 17.51 5.60 16.11
CA ILE A 129 16.17 5.72 16.72
C ILE A 129 15.09 5.89 15.65
N ALA A 130 15.36 6.70 14.63
CA ALA A 130 14.40 6.96 13.57
C ALA A 130 14.12 5.71 12.72
N TRP A 131 15.17 4.97 12.35
CA TRP A 131 15.05 3.66 11.68
C TRP A 131 14.32 2.62 12.54
N ASP A 132 14.58 2.59 13.85
CA ASP A 132 13.86 1.71 14.77
C ASP A 132 12.36 2.06 14.89
N LYS A 133 12.02 3.35 14.88
CA LYS A 133 10.64 3.81 14.88
C LYS A 133 9.92 3.39 13.60
N PHE A 134 10.54 3.60 12.44
CA PHE A 134 10.01 3.18 11.15
C PHE A 134 9.77 1.66 11.11
N TYR A 135 10.78 0.86 11.49
CA TYR A 135 10.66 -0.59 11.56
C TYR A 135 9.49 -1.05 12.44
N ARG A 136 9.36 -0.48 13.64
CA ARG A 136 8.27 -0.83 14.57
C ARG A 136 6.90 -0.46 14.02
N ASN A 137 6.77 0.71 13.39
CA ASN A 137 5.51 1.15 12.81
C ASN A 137 5.04 0.19 11.71
N VAL A 138 5.92 -0.13 10.75
CA VAL A 138 5.60 -1.06 9.66
C VAL A 138 5.28 -2.45 10.20
N LYS A 139 6.06 -2.94 11.17
CA LYS A 139 5.82 -4.23 11.82
C LYS A 139 4.45 -4.31 12.50
N ILE A 140 4.04 -3.25 13.20
CA ILE A 140 2.74 -3.19 13.87
C ILE A 140 1.61 -3.20 12.85
N GLU A 141 1.72 -2.43 11.77
CA GLU A 141 0.70 -2.43 10.70
C GLU A 141 0.59 -3.80 10.02
N LEU A 142 1.71 -4.46 9.73
CA LEU A 142 1.71 -5.82 9.17
C LEU A 142 1.16 -6.88 10.15
N ALA A 143 1.26 -6.65 11.47
CA ALA A 143 0.75 -7.59 12.47
C ALA A 143 -0.79 -7.51 12.67
N LYS A 144 -1.44 -6.43 12.25
CA LYS A 144 -2.90 -6.27 12.35
C LYS A 144 -3.62 -7.13 11.31
N HIS A 145 -4.91 -7.42 11.54
CA HIS A 145 -5.75 -8.04 10.52
C HIS A 145 -5.98 -7.06 9.34
N PRO A 146 -5.98 -7.50 8.07
CA PRO A 146 -6.13 -6.62 6.90
C PRO A 146 -7.29 -5.62 6.97
N ASN A 147 -8.43 -6.02 7.54
CA ASN A 147 -9.63 -5.18 7.69
C ASN A 147 -9.48 -4.04 8.73
N GLU A 148 -8.52 -4.14 9.65
CA GLU A 148 -8.28 -3.13 10.70
C GLU A 148 -7.12 -2.19 10.35
N ARG A 149 -6.45 -2.44 9.23
CA ARG A 149 -5.32 -1.65 8.76
C ARG A 149 -5.79 -0.39 8.05
N MET A 150 -4.88 0.58 7.96
CA MET A 150 -5.10 1.72 7.07
C MET A 150 -5.09 1.29 5.60
N ASN A 151 -5.64 2.14 4.72
CA ASN A 151 -5.65 1.87 3.28
C ASN A 151 -4.21 1.61 2.77
N PRO A 152 -3.98 0.53 1.98
CA PRO A 152 -2.63 0.13 1.57
C PRO A 152 -1.90 1.22 0.78
N THR A 153 -2.61 1.96 -0.07
CA THR A 153 -2.03 3.06 -0.86
C THR A 153 -1.51 4.17 0.03
N GLN A 154 -2.26 4.51 1.08
CA GLN A 154 -1.87 5.53 2.04
C GLN A 154 -0.67 5.09 2.87
N LEU A 155 -0.66 3.84 3.36
CA LEU A 155 0.48 3.32 4.13
C LEU A 155 1.75 3.27 3.28
N LEU A 156 1.66 2.79 2.04
CA LEU A 156 2.80 2.73 1.14
C LEU A 156 3.36 4.11 0.83
N LYS A 157 2.49 5.09 0.59
CA LYS A 157 2.92 6.48 0.36
C LYS A 157 3.66 7.05 1.57
N ILE A 158 3.08 6.95 2.76
CA ILE A 158 3.69 7.46 4.01
C ILE A 158 5.00 6.73 4.30
N SER A 159 5.02 5.40 4.12
CA SER A 159 6.21 4.59 4.39
C SER A 159 7.33 4.91 3.40
N LYS A 160 7.00 5.12 2.13
CA LYS A 160 7.97 5.54 1.10
C LYS A 160 8.58 6.90 1.43
N GLU A 161 7.73 7.91 1.68
CA GLU A 161 8.19 9.27 2.01
C GLU A 161 9.10 9.27 3.25
N GLU A 162 8.73 8.50 4.28
CA GLU A 162 9.56 8.37 5.48
C GLU A 162 10.86 7.61 5.21
N PHE A 163 10.83 6.55 4.40
CA PHE A 163 12.04 5.80 4.03
C PHE A 163 13.02 6.67 3.25
N ASP A 164 12.54 7.40 2.24
CA ASP A 164 13.35 8.32 1.43
C ASP A 164 13.95 9.43 2.32
N ARG A 165 13.15 10.00 3.22
CA ARG A 165 13.62 10.98 4.22
C ARG A 165 14.72 10.40 5.11
N LEU A 166 14.56 9.16 5.58
CA LEU A 166 15.56 8.51 6.43
C LEU A 166 16.85 8.23 5.67
N MET A 167 16.77 7.87 4.39
CA MET A 167 17.94 7.70 3.53
C MET A 167 18.71 9.01 3.30
N GLU A 168 17.99 10.12 3.06
CA GLU A 168 18.60 11.43 2.81
C GLU A 168 19.23 12.05 4.07
N THR A 169 18.59 11.86 5.22
CA THR A 169 19.01 12.49 6.49
C THR A 169 20.04 11.65 7.26
N SER A 170 20.21 10.38 6.92
CA SER A 170 21.13 9.49 7.63
C SER A 170 22.60 9.76 7.25
N PRO A 171 23.51 9.81 8.24
CA PRO A 171 24.94 9.97 7.96
C PRO A 171 25.52 8.69 7.35
N ASN A 172 26.60 8.84 6.58
CA ASN A 172 27.31 7.72 5.98
C ASN A 172 27.84 6.75 7.03
N ILE A 173 27.68 5.45 6.76
CA ILE A 173 28.11 4.38 7.66
C ILE A 173 29.59 4.05 7.35
N PRO A 174 30.48 3.95 8.36
CA PRO A 174 31.86 3.58 8.13
C PRO A 174 32.01 2.12 7.64
N ASP A 175 32.89 1.88 6.67
CA ASP A 175 33.14 0.55 6.08
C ASP A 175 33.48 -0.51 7.13
N LYS A 176 34.21 -0.13 8.18
CA LYS A 176 34.53 -1.03 9.29
C LYS A 176 33.27 -1.62 9.95
N ILE A 177 32.19 -0.84 10.04
CA ILE A 177 30.92 -1.30 10.62
C ILE A 177 30.18 -2.23 9.65
N ILE A 178 30.26 -1.96 8.35
CA ILE A 178 29.67 -2.81 7.30
C ILE A 178 30.36 -4.19 7.27
N LEU A 179 31.68 -4.22 7.41
CA LEU A 179 32.45 -5.47 7.54
C LEU A 179 32.05 -6.23 8.81
N LEU A 180 31.95 -5.54 9.95
CA LEU A 180 31.50 -6.16 11.20
C LEU A 180 30.07 -6.70 11.10
N PHE A 181 29.19 -6.04 10.35
CA PHE A 181 27.84 -6.54 10.09
C PHE A 181 27.89 -7.84 9.29
N THR A 182 28.65 -7.85 8.19
CA THR A 182 28.78 -9.01 7.32
C THR A 182 29.37 -10.21 8.08
N GLU A 183 30.39 -9.99 8.90
CA GLU A 183 31.00 -11.03 9.73
C GLU A 183 30.04 -11.55 10.83
N ALA A 184 29.35 -10.64 11.53
CA ALA A 184 28.46 -11.02 12.63
C ALA A 184 27.27 -11.88 12.20
N PHE A 185 26.85 -11.76 10.93
CA PHE A 185 25.63 -12.40 10.44
C PHE A 185 25.85 -13.39 9.30
N ASN A 186 27.10 -13.62 8.86
CA ASN A 186 27.39 -14.57 7.77
C ASN A 186 26.98 -16.02 8.06
N ASN A 187 26.82 -16.38 9.34
CA ASN A 187 26.62 -17.76 9.79
C ASN A 187 25.22 -18.05 10.35
N SER A 188 24.26 -17.13 10.28
CA SER A 188 22.91 -17.40 10.78
C SER A 188 21.93 -17.66 9.64
N GLU A 189 21.26 -18.81 9.67
CA GLU A 189 20.24 -19.19 8.67
C GLU A 189 19.09 -18.16 8.61
N THR A 190 18.78 -17.53 9.74
CA THR A 190 17.77 -16.47 9.83
C THR A 190 18.18 -15.19 9.08
N PHE A 191 19.48 -14.93 8.92
CA PHE A 191 19.96 -13.75 8.20
C PHE A 191 19.93 -13.90 6.68
N SER A 192 19.94 -15.14 6.18
CA SER A 192 19.74 -15.43 4.76
C SER A 192 18.32 -15.07 4.29
N ALA A 193 17.34 -15.06 5.20
CA ALA A 193 15.95 -14.72 4.90
C ALA A 193 15.65 -13.21 4.91
N ILE A 194 16.54 -12.40 5.47
CA ILE A 194 16.34 -10.94 5.62
C ILE A 194 16.85 -10.23 4.36
N VAL A 195 16.07 -9.29 3.83
CA VAL A 195 16.53 -8.47 2.70
C VAL A 195 17.58 -7.47 3.15
N LYS A 196 18.79 -7.60 2.60
CA LYS A 196 19.92 -6.74 2.92
C LYS A 196 19.84 -5.40 2.17
N PRO A 197 20.24 -4.28 2.79
CA PRO A 197 20.42 -3.03 2.07
C PRO A 197 21.55 -3.12 1.05
N GLU A 198 21.46 -2.29 0.00
CA GLU A 198 22.45 -2.25 -1.10
C GLU A 198 23.87 -1.90 -0.62
N ILE A 199 23.98 -1.16 0.49
CA ILE A 199 25.27 -0.80 1.12
C ILE A 199 26.06 -2.02 1.63
N CYS A 200 25.42 -3.19 1.73
CA CYS A 200 26.04 -4.44 2.15
C CYS A 200 26.41 -5.34 0.94
N ASP A 201 26.65 -4.76 -0.23
CA ASP A 201 27.01 -5.42 -1.50
C ASP A 201 25.97 -6.47 -2.00
N ALA A 202 24.74 -6.37 -1.51
CA ALA A 202 23.63 -7.24 -1.93
C ALA A 202 22.84 -6.58 -3.06
N LEU A 203 23.34 -6.72 -4.29
CA LEU A 203 22.62 -6.25 -5.48
C LEU A 203 21.66 -7.34 -5.98
N ILE A 204 20.37 -7.04 -5.96
CA ILE A 204 19.31 -7.91 -6.49
C ILE A 204 18.74 -7.24 -7.74
N SER A 205 18.62 -7.99 -8.83
CA SER A 205 18.00 -7.47 -10.06
C SER A 205 16.56 -7.03 -9.80
N THR A 206 16.21 -5.81 -10.23
CA THR A 206 14.86 -5.25 -10.14
C THR A 206 13.82 -6.07 -10.91
N GLU A 207 14.26 -6.88 -11.87
CA GLU A 207 13.41 -7.82 -12.61
C GLU A 207 12.67 -8.80 -11.69
N LYS A 208 13.30 -9.21 -10.58
CA LYS A 208 12.70 -10.12 -9.59
C LYS A 208 11.54 -9.51 -8.81
N PHE A 209 11.36 -8.19 -8.88
CA PHE A 209 10.30 -7.44 -8.20
C PHE A 209 9.17 -7.06 -9.16
N ARG A 210 9.24 -7.45 -10.43
CA ARG A 210 8.16 -7.23 -11.39
C ARG A 210 6.94 -8.04 -10.94
N ASN A 211 5.77 -7.38 -10.89
CA ASN A 211 4.53 -8.06 -10.56
C ASN A 211 4.24 -9.17 -11.60
N PRO A 212 3.93 -10.42 -11.17
CA PRO A 212 3.56 -11.53 -12.05
C PRO A 212 2.35 -11.25 -12.95
N TRP A 213 1.55 -10.22 -12.69
CA TRP A 213 0.52 -9.73 -13.61
C TRP A 213 1.09 -9.36 -15.01
N PHE A 214 2.39 -9.14 -15.11
CA PHE A 214 3.06 -8.90 -16.38
C PHE A 214 3.33 -10.19 -17.20
N ASP A 215 3.27 -11.37 -16.59
CA ASP A 215 3.40 -12.66 -17.29
C ASP A 215 2.12 -12.95 -18.10
N GLU A 216 2.29 -13.47 -19.32
CA GLU A 216 1.18 -13.69 -20.26
C GLU A 216 0.09 -14.62 -19.69
N ASP A 217 0.46 -15.56 -18.82
CA ASP A 217 -0.44 -16.53 -18.19
C ASP A 217 -1.51 -15.88 -17.29
N HIS A 218 -1.18 -14.75 -16.63
CA HIS A 218 -2.13 -14.05 -15.76
C HIS A 218 -3.08 -13.12 -16.53
N LYS A 219 -2.68 -12.63 -17.72
CA LYS A 219 -3.60 -11.92 -18.62
C LYS A 219 -4.69 -12.86 -19.12
N GLU A 220 -4.35 -14.10 -19.45
CA GLU A 220 -5.34 -15.10 -19.85
C GLU A 220 -6.28 -15.46 -18.70
N SER A 221 -5.78 -15.67 -17.48
CA SER A 221 -6.64 -15.99 -16.32
C SER A 221 -7.59 -14.84 -15.97
N SER A 222 -7.12 -13.59 -15.99
CA SER A 222 -7.97 -12.42 -15.73
C SER A 222 -9.00 -12.20 -16.84
N ALA A 223 -8.60 -12.41 -18.11
CA ALA A 223 -9.52 -12.36 -19.24
C ALA A 223 -10.59 -13.47 -19.17
N LEU A 224 -10.21 -14.69 -18.77
CA LEU A 224 -11.12 -15.81 -18.58
C LEU A 224 -12.12 -15.56 -17.45
N GLU A 225 -11.70 -14.93 -16.36
CA GLU A 225 -12.58 -14.55 -15.25
C GLU A 225 -13.56 -13.44 -15.66
N LEU A 226 -13.09 -12.47 -16.46
CA LEU A 226 -13.95 -11.45 -17.06
C LEU A 226 -14.97 -12.03 -18.05
N ILE A 227 -14.56 -13.05 -18.82
CA ILE A 227 -15.46 -13.78 -19.73
C ILE A 227 -16.49 -14.57 -18.93
N LYS A 228 -16.08 -15.32 -17.90
CA LYS A 228 -17.00 -16.08 -17.03
C LYS A 228 -18.04 -15.17 -16.37
N THR A 229 -17.62 -14.02 -15.85
CA THR A 229 -18.53 -13.04 -15.23
C THR A 229 -19.50 -12.42 -16.25
N LYS A 230 -19.02 -12.06 -17.45
CA LYS A 230 -19.90 -11.62 -18.56
C LYS A 230 -20.90 -12.70 -18.98
N THR A 231 -20.44 -13.94 -19.17
CA THR A 231 -21.30 -15.06 -19.57
C THR A 231 -22.33 -15.40 -18.49
N ALA A 232 -21.95 -15.34 -17.21
CA ALA A 232 -22.88 -15.54 -16.10
C ALA A 232 -23.96 -14.43 -16.06
N LEU A 233 -23.58 -13.18 -16.30
CA LEU A 233 -24.51 -12.05 -16.39
C LEU A 233 -25.46 -12.20 -17.59
N GLU A 234 -24.95 -12.56 -18.77
CA GLU A 234 -25.76 -12.83 -19.97
C GLU A 234 -26.75 -13.97 -19.75
N ASN A 235 -26.32 -15.06 -19.09
CA ASN A 235 -27.20 -16.17 -18.75
C ASN A 235 -28.30 -15.74 -17.77
N ARG A 236 -27.96 -14.93 -16.76
CA ARG A 236 -28.95 -14.38 -15.83
C ARG A 236 -29.96 -13.48 -16.55
N LEU A 237 -29.51 -12.63 -17.47
CA LEU A 237 -30.39 -11.78 -18.29
C LEU A 237 -31.30 -12.61 -19.21
N LYS A 238 -30.78 -13.66 -19.84
CA LYS A 238 -31.58 -14.60 -20.65
C LYS A 238 -32.65 -15.29 -19.82
N MET A 239 -32.30 -15.76 -18.61
CA MET A 239 -33.26 -16.40 -17.70
C MET A 239 -34.37 -15.44 -17.26
N VAL A 240 -34.03 -14.19 -16.92
CA VAL A 240 -35.04 -13.16 -16.62
C VAL A 240 -35.95 -12.89 -17.83
N LYS A 241 -35.39 -12.81 -19.05
CA LYS A 241 -36.18 -12.64 -20.28
C LYS A 241 -37.12 -13.82 -20.52
N ILE A 242 -36.69 -15.07 -20.26
CA ILE A 242 -37.53 -16.28 -20.40
C ILE A 242 -38.66 -16.28 -19.37
N THR A 243 -38.34 -15.99 -18.10
CA THR A 243 -39.34 -15.93 -17.02
C THR A 243 -40.38 -14.85 -17.30
N ASN A 244 -39.95 -13.64 -17.71
CA ASN A 244 -40.86 -12.56 -18.06
C ASN A 244 -41.77 -12.93 -19.25
N ASN A 245 -41.23 -13.58 -20.27
CA ASN A 245 -42.03 -14.08 -21.40
C ASN A 245 -43.04 -15.15 -20.97
N LYS A 246 -42.67 -16.03 -20.04
CA LYS A 246 -43.57 -17.06 -19.49
C LYS A 246 -44.71 -16.43 -18.70
N ILE A 247 -44.43 -15.46 -17.83
CA ILE A 247 -45.43 -14.72 -17.07
C ILE A 247 -46.44 -14.03 -18.00
N VAL A 248 -45.94 -13.37 -19.07
CA VAL A 248 -46.81 -12.72 -20.06
C VAL A 248 -47.67 -13.74 -20.81
N LYS A 249 -47.13 -14.91 -21.17
CA LYS A 249 -47.89 -15.98 -21.84
C LYS A 249 -48.94 -16.61 -20.93
N GLU A 250 -48.60 -16.89 -19.68
CA GLU A 250 -49.53 -17.42 -18.67
C GLU A 250 -50.66 -16.42 -18.38
N PHE A 251 -50.33 -15.12 -18.30
CA PHE A 251 -51.34 -14.07 -18.18
C PHE A 251 -52.27 -14.04 -19.40
N LYS A 252 -51.73 -14.05 -20.63
CA LYS A 252 -52.54 -14.11 -21.87
C LYS A 252 -53.46 -15.32 -21.90
N SER A 253 -52.98 -16.51 -21.52
CA SER A 253 -53.78 -17.74 -21.48
C SER A 253 -54.89 -17.67 -20.42
N THR A 254 -54.56 -17.22 -19.22
CA THR A 254 -55.53 -17.12 -18.12
C THR A 254 -56.60 -16.07 -18.41
N PHE A 255 -56.20 -14.94 -19.01
CA PHE A 255 -57.12 -13.89 -19.43
C PHE A 255 -58.06 -14.36 -20.54
N PHE A 256 -57.54 -15.08 -21.54
CA PHE A 256 -58.35 -15.63 -22.62
C PHE A 256 -59.39 -16.63 -22.10
N GLN A 257 -59.00 -17.51 -21.17
CA GLN A 257 -59.91 -18.49 -20.56
C GLN A 257 -61.02 -17.85 -19.73
N LEU A 258 -60.73 -16.74 -19.04
CA LEU A 258 -61.70 -16.05 -18.19
C LEU A 258 -62.63 -15.11 -18.98
N ASN A 259 -62.09 -14.45 -20.00
CA ASN A 259 -62.78 -13.35 -20.68
C ASN A 259 -63.17 -13.65 -22.14
N ASN A 260 -62.84 -14.83 -22.68
CA ASN A 260 -63.08 -15.26 -24.08
C ASN A 260 -62.60 -14.25 -25.14
N ARG A 261 -61.61 -13.42 -24.81
CA ARG A 261 -60.98 -12.46 -25.71
C ARG A 261 -59.51 -12.30 -25.39
N GLU A 262 -58.72 -11.81 -26.34
CA GLU A 262 -57.32 -11.46 -26.07
C GLU A 262 -57.22 -10.18 -25.20
N PRO A 263 -56.25 -10.12 -24.28
CA PRO A 263 -55.99 -8.93 -23.48
C PRO A 263 -55.39 -7.80 -24.32
N MET A 264 -55.80 -6.56 -24.04
CA MET A 264 -55.26 -5.36 -24.69
C MET A 264 -53.92 -4.96 -24.06
N ASP A 265 -53.07 -4.24 -24.81
CA ASP A 265 -51.73 -3.82 -24.35
C ASP A 265 -51.78 -3.06 -23.02
N SER A 266 -52.80 -2.21 -22.83
CA SER A 266 -53.04 -1.48 -21.58
C SER A 266 -53.36 -2.41 -20.42
N GLU A 267 -54.11 -3.48 -20.65
CA GLU A 267 -54.50 -4.45 -19.62
C GLU A 267 -53.34 -5.34 -19.19
N ILE A 268 -52.45 -5.68 -20.12
CA ILE A 268 -51.20 -6.41 -19.84
C ILE A 268 -50.26 -5.52 -19.00
N LEU A 269 -50.13 -4.24 -19.38
CA LEU A 269 -49.31 -3.28 -18.64
C LEU A 269 -49.87 -3.03 -17.24
N ASP A 270 -51.17 -2.80 -17.09
CA ASP A 270 -51.76 -2.48 -15.79
C ASP A 270 -51.72 -3.65 -14.79
N ASN A 271 -51.81 -4.89 -15.26
CA ASN A 271 -51.76 -6.07 -14.38
C ASN A 271 -50.33 -6.58 -14.10
N LEU A 272 -49.36 -6.28 -14.98
CA LEU A 272 -47.99 -6.78 -14.84
C LEU A 272 -46.96 -5.70 -14.45
N LYS A 273 -47.33 -4.41 -14.43
CA LYS A 273 -46.44 -3.29 -14.04
C LYS A 273 -45.86 -3.39 -12.62
N GLU A 274 -46.55 -4.10 -11.72
CA GLU A 274 -46.06 -4.32 -10.36
C GLU A 274 -44.99 -5.42 -10.29
N LYS A 275 -44.92 -6.31 -11.30
CA LYS A 275 -44.02 -7.47 -11.32
C LYS A 275 -42.86 -7.32 -12.32
N ILE A 276 -43.04 -6.53 -13.37
CA ILE A 276 -42.05 -6.32 -14.42
C ILE A 276 -42.01 -4.82 -14.75
N ASP A 277 -40.81 -4.30 -14.98
CA ASP A 277 -40.62 -2.91 -15.38
C ASP A 277 -41.42 -2.56 -16.66
N PRO A 278 -42.14 -1.43 -16.69
CA PRO A 278 -43.04 -1.06 -17.78
C PRO A 278 -42.34 -0.91 -19.14
N THR A 279 -41.07 -0.49 -19.18
CA THR A 279 -40.32 -0.39 -20.45
C THR A 279 -39.95 -1.77 -20.99
N THR A 280 -39.64 -2.70 -20.09
CA THR A 280 -39.34 -4.10 -20.46
C THR A 280 -40.60 -4.83 -20.93
N LEU A 281 -41.76 -4.56 -20.32
CA LEU A 281 -43.06 -5.08 -20.75
C LEU A 281 -43.43 -4.62 -22.16
N GLN A 282 -43.28 -3.32 -22.45
CA GLN A 282 -43.57 -2.77 -23.78
C GLN A 282 -42.69 -3.42 -24.87
N LEU A 283 -41.40 -3.63 -24.58
CA LEU A 283 -40.48 -4.31 -25.50
C LEU A 283 -40.88 -5.77 -25.73
N ILE A 284 -41.27 -6.51 -24.68
CA ILE A 284 -41.74 -7.90 -24.79
C ILE A 284 -43.04 -7.97 -25.59
N ILE A 285 -43.99 -7.06 -25.36
CA ILE A 285 -45.26 -7.01 -26.10
C ILE A 285 -45.00 -6.74 -27.58
N HIS A 286 -44.11 -5.79 -27.90
CA HIS A 286 -43.73 -5.48 -29.28
C HIS A 286 -43.00 -6.64 -29.97
N GLU A 287 -42.07 -7.31 -29.28
CA GLU A 287 -41.31 -8.47 -29.78
C GLU A 287 -42.20 -9.71 -29.99
N GLN A 288 -43.26 -9.87 -29.19
CA GLN A 288 -44.25 -10.95 -29.38
C GLN A 288 -45.23 -10.65 -30.53
N LYS A 289 -45.61 -9.38 -30.75
CA LYS A 289 -46.44 -8.97 -31.89
C LYS A 289 -45.72 -9.08 -33.23
N SER A 290 -44.44 -8.71 -33.28
CA SER A 290 -43.63 -8.86 -34.50
C SER A 290 -43.44 -10.33 -34.90
N ASN A 291 -43.29 -11.24 -33.93
CA ASN A 291 -43.22 -12.69 -34.17
C ASN A 291 -44.57 -13.32 -34.57
N GLN A 292 -45.71 -12.72 -34.24
CA GLN A 292 -47.01 -13.17 -34.75
C GLN A 292 -47.25 -12.69 -36.19
N ASN A 293 -46.78 -11.50 -36.55
CA ASN A 293 -46.87 -10.97 -37.92
C ASN A 293 -45.94 -11.67 -38.91
N SER A 294 -44.81 -12.22 -38.49
CA SER A 294 -43.94 -13.00 -39.38
C SER A 294 -44.51 -14.38 -39.72
N VAL A 295 -45.21 -15.02 -38.79
CA VAL A 295 -45.88 -16.32 -39.01
C VAL A 295 -47.10 -16.21 -39.92
N SER A 296 -47.87 -15.12 -39.84
CA SER A 296 -49.02 -14.88 -40.73
C SER A 296 -48.63 -14.54 -42.18
N ILE A 297 -47.45 -13.92 -42.39
CA ILE A 297 -46.90 -13.65 -43.73
C ILE A 297 -46.38 -14.95 -44.41
N SER A 298 -45.83 -15.90 -43.65
CA SER A 298 -45.40 -17.19 -44.21
C SER A 298 -46.57 -18.09 -44.63
N ILE A 299 -47.71 -18.04 -43.93
CA ILE A 299 -48.88 -18.88 -44.23
C ILE A 299 -49.67 -18.33 -45.44
N SER A 300 -49.70 -17.01 -45.64
CA SER A 300 -50.40 -16.38 -46.78
C SER A 300 -49.69 -16.54 -48.13
N ASN A 301 -48.37 -16.80 -48.13
CA ASN A 301 -47.62 -17.11 -49.35
C ASN A 301 -47.79 -18.56 -49.83
N ASP A 302 -48.15 -19.50 -48.96
CA ASP A 302 -48.41 -20.91 -49.31
C ASP A 302 -49.85 -21.14 -49.84
N GLU A 303 -50.83 -20.34 -49.40
CA GLU A 303 -52.21 -20.45 -49.93
C GLU A 303 -52.36 -19.85 -51.33
N THR A 304 -51.57 -18.84 -51.70
CA THR A 304 -51.61 -18.23 -53.04
C THR A 304 -50.95 -19.08 -54.12
N THR A 305 -50.08 -20.04 -53.76
CA THR A 305 -49.45 -20.95 -54.75
C THR A 305 -50.35 -22.13 -55.13
N ASN A 306 -51.35 -22.48 -54.31
CA ASN A 306 -52.24 -23.62 -54.54
C ASN A 306 -53.58 -23.29 -55.25
N GLN A 307 -53.78 -22.05 -55.72
CA GLN A 307 -54.95 -21.66 -56.53
C GLN A 307 -54.64 -21.38 -58.01
N ILE A 308 -53.42 -21.63 -58.51
CA ILE A 308 -53.06 -21.42 -59.93
C ILE A 308 -52.97 -22.74 -60.73
N ILE A 309 -53.25 -23.90 -60.12
CA ILE A 309 -53.30 -25.19 -60.86
C ILE A 309 -54.65 -25.86 -60.63
N SER A 310 -55.65 -25.45 -61.42
CA SER A 310 -56.80 -26.26 -61.82
C SER A 310 -57.16 -25.93 -63.25
#